data_AF-A0A7X8BNX3-F1
#
_entry.id   AF-A0A7X8BNX3-F1
#
_cell.length_a   1.000
_cell.length_b   1.000
_cell.length_c   1.000
_cell.angle_alpha   90.00
_cell.angle_beta   90.00
_cell.angle_gamma   90.00
#
_symmetry.space_group_name_H-M   'P 1'
#
loop_
_entity.id
_entity.type
_entity.pdbx_description
1 polymer ?
#
loop_
_entity_poly.entity_id
_entity_poly.type
_entity_poly.pdbx_seq_one_letter_code
_entity_poly.pdbx_strand_id
1 'polypeptide(L)'
;EFTALEAKLHPDLDRDLELFKDMIKSMIETEIMQRAYYKKGVLIHQLSSDKVFDKAMELLRDPESYHSVLQPEATDIPPAEEIKERLKDQYS
;
A
#
# COMPACT_ATOMS: atom_id res chain seq x y z
N GLU A 1 19.92 23.46 24.03
CA GLU A 1 19.24 22.62 23.01
C GLU A 1 18.64 21.34 23.59
N PHE A 2 19.36 20.60 24.43
CA PHE A 2 18.88 19.35 25.04
C PHE A 2 17.54 19.49 25.80
N THR A 3 17.39 20.51 26.64
CA THR A 3 16.16 20.79 27.42
C THR A 3 14.95 21.10 26.53
N ALA A 4 15.16 21.73 25.38
CA ALA A 4 14.09 22.02 24.43
C ALA A 4 13.62 20.77 23.68
N LEU A 5 14.52 19.79 23.50
CA LEU A 5 14.19 18.50 22.91
C LEU A 5 13.43 17.63 23.92
N GLU A 6 13.86 17.61 25.18
CA GLU A 6 13.20 16.92 26.29
C GLU A 6 11.76 17.42 26.51
N ALA A 7 11.53 18.74 26.42
CA ALA A 7 10.19 19.32 26.48
C ALA A 7 9.25 18.79 25.37
N LYS A 8 9.77 18.47 24.18
CA LYS A 8 8.98 17.90 23.07
C LYS A 8 8.62 16.42 23.24
N LEU A 9 9.36 15.71 24.10
CA LEU A 9 9.15 14.29 24.42
C LEU A 9 8.08 14.06 25.50
N HIS A 10 7.52 15.13 26.08
CA HIS A 10 6.44 14.99 27.04
C HIS A 10 5.14 14.56 26.34
N PRO A 11 4.36 13.62 26.93
CA PRO A 11 3.04 13.26 26.43
C PRO A 11 2.12 14.49 26.39
N ASP A 12 1.40 14.66 25.28
CA ASP A 12 0.48 15.78 25.05
C ASP A 12 -0.78 15.24 24.39
N LEU A 13 -1.87 15.18 25.16
CA LEU A 13 -3.13 14.60 24.70
C LEU A 13 -3.73 15.38 23.53
N ASP A 14 -3.67 16.71 23.53
CA ASP A 14 -4.28 17.53 22.49
C ASP A 14 -3.53 17.33 21.16
N ARG A 15 -2.20 17.31 21.23
CA ARG A 15 -1.35 16.98 20.08
C ARG A 15 -1.63 15.58 19.56
N ASP A 16 -1.70 14.60 20.45
CA ASP A 16 -1.88 13.20 20.07
C ASP A 16 -3.28 12.97 19.48
N LEU A 17 -4.32 13.62 20.01
CA LEU A 17 -5.67 13.59 19.45
C LEU A 17 -5.74 14.17 18.04
N GLU A 18 -5.02 15.26 17.76
CA GLU A 18 -4.98 15.83 16.40
C GLU A 18 -4.13 14.95 15.46
N LEU A 19 -2.99 14.43 15.94
CA LEU A 19 -2.11 13.55 15.17
C LEU A 19 -2.80 12.24 14.74
N PHE A 20 -3.56 11.63 15.65
CA PHE A 20 -4.24 10.35 15.43
C PHE A 20 -5.72 10.50 15.08
N LYS A 21 -6.19 11.72 14.84
CA LYS A 21 -7.60 12.06 14.60
C LYS A 21 -8.30 11.13 13.62
N ASP A 22 -7.68 10.92 12.45
CA ASP A 22 -8.29 10.14 11.38
C ASP A 22 -8.35 8.65 11.73
N MET A 23 -7.31 8.13 12.41
CA MET A 23 -7.29 6.76 12.91
C MET A 23 -8.36 6.53 13.98
N ILE A 24 -8.49 7.46 14.93
CA ILE A 24 -9.51 7.43 15.99
C ILE A 24 -10.90 7.46 15.38
N LYS A 25 -11.15 8.37 14.41
CA LYS A 25 -12.42 8.45 13.69
C LYS A 25 -12.76 7.14 12.98
N SER A 26 -11.82 6.59 12.19
CA SER A 26 -12.04 5.33 11.47
C SER A 26 -12.37 4.16 12.41
N MET A 27 -11.73 4.10 13.59
CA MET A 27 -12.06 3.10 14.61
C MET A 27 -13.49 3.27 15.15
N ILE A 28 -13.88 4.50 15.48
CA ILE A 28 -15.24 4.81 15.96
C ILE A 28 -16.29 4.52 14.89
N GLU A 29 -16.04 4.92 13.65
CA GLU A 29 -16.91 4.66 12.50
C GLU A 29 -17.12 3.15 12.29
N THR A 30 -16.05 2.36 12.37
CA THR A 30 -16.12 0.90 12.29
C THR A 30 -17.01 0.30 13.38
N GLU A 31 -16.89 0.78 14.62
CA GLU A 31 -17.75 0.34 15.74
C GLU A 31 -19.22 0.72 15.55
N ILE A 32 -19.50 1.90 15.01
CA ILE A 32 -20.86 2.32 14.65
C ILE A 32 -21.43 1.39 13.58
N MET A 33 -20.65 1.10 12.52
CA MET A 33 -21.07 0.21 11.44
C MET A 33 -21.32 -1.21 11.95
N GLN A 34 -20.46 -1.72 12.84
CA GLN A 34 -20.62 -3.04 13.44
C GLN A 34 -21.90 -3.16 14.24
N ARG A 35 -22.29 -2.11 14.99
CA ARG A 35 -23.52 -2.10 15.81
C ARG A 35 -24.78 -1.94 14.98
N ALA A 36 -24.74 -1.11 13.94
CA ALA A 36 -25.91 -0.80 13.12
C ALA A 36 -26.16 -1.83 12.00
N TYR A 37 -25.09 -2.38 11.42
CA TYR A 37 -25.15 -3.15 10.17
C TYR A 37 -24.37 -4.47 10.22
N TYR A 38 -23.83 -4.83 11.39
CA TYR A 38 -23.05 -6.03 11.61
C TYR A 38 -21.86 -6.14 10.63
N LYS A 39 -21.35 -7.36 10.44
CA LYS A 39 -20.16 -7.64 9.63
C LYS A 39 -20.26 -7.11 8.19
N LYS A 40 -21.45 -7.15 7.58
CA LYS A 40 -21.64 -6.69 6.20
C LYS A 40 -21.43 -5.18 6.08
N GLY A 41 -21.95 -4.40 7.02
CA GLY A 41 -21.76 -2.95 6.99
C GLY A 41 -20.31 -2.55 7.25
N VAL A 42 -19.64 -3.23 8.18
CA VAL A 42 -18.20 -3.02 8.42
C VAL A 42 -17.40 -3.25 7.14
N LEU A 43 -17.65 -4.37 6.45
CA LEU A 43 -16.93 -4.69 5.22
C LEU A 43 -17.15 -3.64 4.13
N ILE A 44 -18.40 -3.19 3.93
CA ILE A 44 -18.72 -2.13 2.96
C ILE A 44 -18.01 -0.81 3.32
N HIS A 45 -18.02 -0.43 4.60
CA HIS A 45 -17.34 0.78 5.07
C HIS A 45 -15.83 0.72 4.84
N GLN A 46 -15.19 -0.40 5.19
CA GLN A 46 -13.75 -0.60 4.99
C GLN A 46 -13.37 -0.54 3.50
N LEU A 47 -14.15 -1.19 2.64
CA LEU A 47 -13.90 -1.17 1.19
C LEU A 47 -14.13 0.21 0.55
N SER A 48 -14.97 1.06 1.14
CA SER A 48 -15.34 2.37 0.56
C SER A 48 -14.19 3.38 0.46
N SER A 49 -13.12 3.18 1.24
CA SER A 49 -11.92 4.04 1.22
C SER A 49 -10.64 3.25 0.89
N ASP A 50 -10.78 1.98 0.48
CA ASP A 50 -9.66 1.11 0.15
C ASP A 50 -9.14 1.38 -1.26
N LYS A 51 -8.00 2.07 -1.32
CA LYS A 51 -7.31 2.40 -2.59
C LYS A 51 -6.87 1.15 -3.37
N VAL A 52 -6.57 0.05 -2.68
CA VAL A 52 -6.20 -1.21 -3.33
C VAL A 52 -7.42 -1.81 -4.00
N PHE A 53 -8.57 -1.79 -3.32
CA PHE A 53 -9.83 -2.21 -3.91
C PHE A 53 -10.19 -1.37 -5.15
N ASP A 54 -10.08 -0.04 -5.06
CA ASP A 54 -10.34 0.85 -6.20
C ASP A 54 -9.42 0.54 -7.39
N LYS A 55 -8.11 0.38 -7.14
CA LYS A 55 -7.16 0.07 -8.21
C LYS A 55 -7.38 -1.32 -8.80
N ALA A 56 -7.75 -2.30 -7.99
CA ALA A 56 -8.10 -3.63 -8.47
C ALA A 56 -9.33 -3.57 -9.39
N MET A 57 -10.36 -2.81 -9.01
CA MET A 57 -11.56 -2.62 -9.82
C MET A 57 -11.25 -1.91 -11.15
N GLU A 58 -10.35 -0.92 -11.13
CA GLU A 58 -9.86 -0.24 -12.34
C GLU A 58 -9.13 -1.23 -13.26
N LEU A 59 -8.14 -1.96 -12.74
CA LEU A 59 -7.30 -2.88 -13.51
C LEU A 59 -8.11 -4.05 -14.09
N LEU A 60 -8.99 -4.67 -13.28
CA LEU A 60 -9.76 -5.85 -13.70
C LEU A 60 -10.86 -5.51 -14.72
N ARG A 61 -11.24 -4.24 -14.86
CA ARG A 61 -12.18 -3.78 -15.90
C ARG A 61 -11.52 -3.54 -17.25
N ASP A 62 -10.19 -3.50 -17.30
CA ASP A 62 -9.41 -3.35 -18.53
C ASP A 62 -8.60 -4.63 -18.79
N PRO A 63 -9.09 -5.52 -19.66
CA PRO A 63 -8.40 -6.76 -20.01
C PRO A 63 -6.98 -6.52 -20.56
N GLU A 64 -6.75 -5.47 -21.34
CA GLU A 64 -5.43 -5.16 -21.91
C GLU A 64 -4.43 -4.83 -20.80
N SER A 65 -4.81 -3.89 -19.92
CA SER A 65 -3.99 -3.53 -18.75
C SER A 65 -3.76 -4.74 -17.84
N TYR A 66 -4.78 -5.54 -17.55
CA TYR A 66 -4.64 -6.75 -16.74
C TYR A 66 -3.66 -7.75 -17.38
N HIS A 67 -3.79 -8.02 -18.67
CA HIS A 67 -2.90 -8.92 -19.39
C HIS A 67 -1.46 -8.41 -19.43
N SER A 68 -1.26 -7.10 -19.59
CA SER A 68 0.09 -6.50 -19.56
C SER A 68 0.80 -6.70 -18.23
N VAL A 69 0.08 -6.61 -17.10
CA VAL A 69 0.64 -6.83 -15.75
C VAL A 69 1.07 -8.29 -15.55
N LEU A 70 0.41 -9.23 -16.23
CA LEU A 70 0.73 -10.66 -16.16
C LEU A 70 1.81 -11.10 -17.15
N GLN A 71 2.19 -10.25 -18.09
CA GLN A 71 3.27 -10.53 -19.01
C GLN A 71 4.61 -10.29 -18.33
N PRO A 72 5.64 -11.11 -18.62
CA PRO A 72 6.98 -10.80 -18.18
C PRO A 72 7.38 -9.43 -18.75
N GLU A 73 8.06 -8.62 -17.94
CA GLU A 73 8.73 -7.44 -18.48
C GLU A 73 9.64 -7.88 -19.63
N ALA A 74 9.62 -7.11 -20.72
CA ALA A 74 10.52 -7.31 -21.85
C ALA A 74 11.95 -7.21 -21.32
N THR A 75 12.47 -8.37 -20.97
CA THR A 75 13.81 -8.51 -20.46
C THR A 75 14.68 -8.40 -21.68
N ASP A 76 15.46 -7.33 -21.75
CA ASP A 76 16.56 -7.16 -22.70
C ASP A 76 17.70 -8.14 -22.33
N ILE A 77 17.34 -9.38 -21.98
CA ILE A 77 18.24 -10.48 -21.71
C ILE A 77 18.73 -10.91 -23.09
N PRO A 78 20.01 -10.67 -23.40
CA PRO A 78 20.57 -11.08 -24.68
C PRO A 78 20.46 -12.61 -24.81
N PRO A 79 20.40 -13.14 -26.05
CA PRO A 79 20.30 -14.57 -26.28
C PRO A 79 21.36 -15.36 -25.49
N ALA A 80 21.01 -16.57 -25.07
CA ALA A 80 21.89 -17.40 -24.23
C ALA A 80 23.31 -17.59 -24.80
N GLU A 81 23.46 -17.56 -26.12
CA GLU A 81 24.78 -17.64 -26.78
C GLU A 81 25.62 -16.37 -26.56
N GLU A 82 25.02 -15.19 -26.59
CA GLU A 82 25.72 -13.92 -26.32
C GLU A 82 26.14 -13.82 -24.84
N ILE A 83 25.31 -14.35 -23.92
CA ILE A 83 25.66 -14.45 -22.50
C ILE A 83 26.87 -15.38 -22.31
N LYS A 84 26.88 -16.55 -22.97
CA LYS A 84 28.01 -17.49 -22.90
C LYS A 84 29.30 -16.89 -23.49
N GLU A 85 29.20 -16.10 -24.55
CA GLU A 85 30.36 -15.49 -25.20
C GLU A 85 30.96 -14.37 -24.33
N ARG A 86 30.12 -13.48 -23.77
CA ARG A 86 30.55 -12.48 -22.78
C ARG A 86 31.21 -13.09 -21.54
N LEU A 87 30.73 -14.26 -21.11
CA LEU A 87 31.32 -14.99 -19.98
C LEU A 87 32.66 -15.68 -20.33
N LYS A 88 32.92 -16.01 -21.60
CA LYS A 88 34.24 -16.57 -22.01
C LYS A 88 35.34 -15.50 -21.94
N ASP A 89 35.02 -14.28 -22.35
CA ASP A 89 35.95 -13.15 -22.33
C ASP A 89 36.25 -12.64 -20.92
N GLN A 90 35.35 -12.88 -19.97
CA GLN A 90 35.50 -12.44 -18.56
C GLN A 90 36.50 -13.27 -17.75
N TYR A 91 36.84 -14.48 -18.21
CA TYR A 91 37.73 -15.41 -17.50
C TYR A 91 38.96 -15.85 -18.31
N SER A 92 39.29 -15.14 -19.40
CA SER A 92 40.56 -15.27 -20.14
C SER A 92 41.51 -14.14 -19.79
#